data_AF-I3XTC0-F1
#
_entry.id   AF-I3XTC0-F1
#
_cell.length_a   1.000
_cell.length_b   1.000
_cell.length_c   1.000
_cell.angle_alpha   90.00
_cell.angle_beta   90.00
_cell.angle_gamma   90.00
#
_symmetry.space_group_name_H-M   'P 1'
#
loop_
_entity.id
_entity.type
_entity.pdbx_description
1 polymer ?
#
loop_
_entity_poly.entity_id
_entity_poly.type
_entity_poly.pdbx_seq_one_letter_code
_entity_poly.pdbx_strand_id
1 'polypeptide(L)'
;MNTVVTVLVDVICEIGRVTKLEKHFRSKGFATTILTPDSVRAVYRFKLEEADDSVRYIISALNEATPLFKTICVEAWAILPVQNMVARTPVIEVGDGLIYVVRRGSRILAKVVWGRINPATWMLPGSALRNCLPGTEVYRLETELSRKISLLKYVSASVKTSPGNG
;
A
#
# COMPACT_ATOMS: atom_id res chain seq x y z
N MET A 1 17.97 4.31 -9.64
CA MET A 1 17.20 4.44 -8.37
C MET A 1 16.21 3.29 -8.31
N ASN A 2 16.26 2.48 -7.24
CA ASN A 2 15.32 1.38 -7.06
C ASN A 2 14.06 1.93 -6.40
N THR A 3 12.92 1.70 -7.05
CA THR A 3 11.62 2.13 -6.53
C THR A 3 11.27 1.27 -5.33
N VAL A 4 11.08 1.91 -4.17
CA VAL A 4 10.64 1.23 -2.95
C VAL A 4 9.13 1.34 -2.82
N VAL A 5 8.48 0.19 -2.67
CA VAL A 5 7.06 0.09 -2.34
C VAL A 5 6.93 0.00 -0.83
N THR A 6 5.99 0.76 -0.27
CA THR A 6 5.58 0.68 1.12
C THR A 6 4.14 0.18 1.17
N VAL A 7 3.92 -0.89 1.92
CA VAL A 7 2.60 -1.43 2.23
C VAL A 7 2.34 -1.21 3.72
N LEU A 8 1.20 -0.60 4.03
CA LEU A 8 0.70 -0.38 5.37
C LEU A 8 -0.53 -1.27 5.56
N VAL A 9 -0.52 -2.04 6.64
CA VAL A 9 -1.62 -2.90 7.05
C VAL A 9 -2.04 -2.50 8.45
N ASP A 10 -3.24 -1.96 8.60
CA ASP A 10 -3.85 -1.77 9.91
C ASP A 10 -4.76 -2.96 10.20
N VAL A 11 -4.54 -3.59 11.36
CA VAL A 11 -5.24 -4.81 11.76
C VAL A 11 -5.98 -4.57 13.07
N ILE A 12 -7.29 -4.79 13.07
CA ILE A 12 -8.16 -4.73 14.25
C ILE A 12 -8.25 -6.14 14.83
N CYS A 13 -7.85 -6.27 16.08
CA CYS A 13 -7.65 -7.51 16.81
C CYS A 13 -8.90 -7.94 17.57
N GLU A 14 -8.91 -9.20 18.00
CA GLU A 14 -9.73 -9.59 19.16
C GLU A 14 -9.20 -8.92 20.45
N ILE A 15 -10.10 -8.73 21.42
CA ILE A 15 -9.77 -8.10 22.71
C ILE A 15 -8.62 -8.88 23.38
N GLY A 16 -7.60 -8.17 23.86
CA GLY A 16 -6.44 -8.74 24.54
C GLY A 16 -5.42 -9.46 23.64
N ARG A 17 -5.59 -9.43 22.30
CA ARG A 17 -4.65 -10.07 21.35
C ARG A 17 -3.62 -9.11 20.74
N VAL A 18 -3.76 -7.81 20.95
CA VAL A 18 -2.95 -6.76 20.29
C VAL A 18 -1.44 -6.99 20.41
N THR A 19 -0.94 -7.30 21.61
CA THR A 19 0.49 -7.54 21.85
C THR A 19 0.98 -8.82 21.17
N LYS A 20 0.14 -9.85 21.07
CA LYS A 20 0.49 -11.10 20.39
C LYS A 20 0.58 -10.87 18.88
N LEU A 21 -0.38 -10.11 18.33
CA LEU A 21 -0.39 -9.75 16.91
C LEU A 21 0.80 -8.85 16.53
N GLU A 22 1.09 -7.86 17.37
CA GLU A 22 2.22 -6.96 17.21
C GLU A 22 3.54 -7.75 17.16
N LYS A 23 3.76 -8.65 18.12
CA LYS A 23 4.95 -9.53 18.15
C LYS A 23 5.04 -10.43 16.92
N HIS A 24 3.91 -10.95 16.44
CA HIS A 24 3.86 -11.75 15.22
C HIS A 24 4.32 -10.97 13.98
N PHE A 25 3.76 -9.78 13.75
CA PHE A 25 4.20 -8.98 12.60
C PHE A 25 5.65 -8.51 12.73
N ARG A 26 6.09 -8.16 13.94
CA ARG A 26 7.49 -7.79 14.18
C ARG A 26 8.44 -8.95 13.90
N SER A 27 8.10 -10.19 14.28
CA SER A 27 8.93 -11.36 13.98
C SER A 27 8.96 -11.70 12.49
N LYS A 28 7.94 -11.29 11.73
CA LYS A 28 7.90 -11.33 10.27
C LYS A 28 8.57 -10.11 9.61
N GLY A 29 9.33 -9.31 10.35
CA GLY A 29 10.10 -8.19 9.79
C GLY A 29 9.28 -6.94 9.43
N PHE A 30 8.02 -6.85 9.86
CA PHE A 30 7.25 -5.62 9.71
C PHE A 30 7.69 -4.60 10.76
N ALA A 31 7.71 -3.32 10.37
CA ALA A 31 7.76 -2.23 11.34
C ALA A 31 6.36 -2.01 11.92
N THR A 32 6.21 -2.15 13.23
CA THR A 32 4.91 -2.18 13.90
C THR A 32 4.67 -0.96 14.79
N THR A 33 3.41 -0.58 14.96
CA THR A 33 2.98 0.45 15.91
C THR A 33 1.59 0.10 16.42
N ILE A 34 1.40 0.02 17.74
CA ILE A 34 0.07 -0.12 18.34
C ILE A 34 -0.63 1.23 18.24
N LEU A 35 -1.78 1.28 17.55
CA LEU A 35 -2.54 2.53 17.37
C LEU A 35 -3.57 2.71 18.48
N THR A 36 -4.23 1.62 18.84
CA THR A 36 -5.26 1.55 19.89
C THR A 36 -5.09 0.22 20.64
N PRO A 37 -5.75 0.01 21.81
CA PRO A 37 -5.68 -1.26 22.53
C PRO A 37 -6.13 -2.51 21.75
N ASP A 38 -6.81 -2.31 20.63
CA ASP A 38 -7.34 -3.33 19.74
C ASP A 38 -6.79 -3.23 18.30
N SER A 39 -5.83 -2.35 17.99
CA SER A 39 -5.31 -2.26 16.62
C SER A 39 -3.80 -2.06 16.52
N VAL A 40 -3.23 -2.72 15.52
CA VAL A 40 -1.81 -2.68 15.18
C VAL A 40 -1.66 -2.21 13.74
N ARG A 41 -0.79 -1.22 13.52
CA ARG A 41 -0.24 -0.88 12.22
C ARG A 41 1.02 -1.70 11.97
N ALA A 42 1.08 -2.41 10.86
CA ALA A 42 2.24 -3.12 10.36
C ALA A 42 2.65 -2.53 9.02
N VAL A 43 3.90 -2.09 8.90
CA VAL A 43 4.45 -1.48 7.68
C VAL A 43 5.54 -2.38 7.12
N TYR A 44 5.38 -2.78 5.85
CA TYR A 44 6.35 -3.57 5.11
C TYR A 44 6.88 -2.77 3.92
N ARG A 45 8.20 -2.82 3.71
CA ARG A 45 8.88 -2.11 2.62
C ARG A 45 9.73 -3.07 1.83
N PHE A 46 9.61 -3.01 0.51
CA PHE A 46 10.34 -3.88 -0.40
C PHE A 46 10.65 -3.15 -1.70
N LYS A 47 11.61 -3.67 -2.46
CA LYS A 47 11.91 -3.10 -3.78
C LYS A 47 10.88 -3.58 -4.80
N LEU A 48 10.50 -2.74 -5.76
CA LEU A 48 9.46 -3.06 -6.74
C LEU A 48 9.78 -4.32 -7.57
N GLU A 49 11.06 -4.62 -7.77
CA GLU A 49 11.54 -5.86 -8.40
C GLU A 49 11.23 -7.14 -7.58
N GLU A 50 11.15 -7.04 -6.25
CA GLU A 50 10.86 -8.14 -5.31
C GLU A 50 9.34 -8.26 -5.03
N ALA A 51 8.52 -7.59 -5.83
CA ALA A 51 7.10 -7.39 -5.56
C ALA A 51 6.30 -8.67 -5.36
N ASP A 52 6.47 -9.64 -6.26
CA ASP A 52 5.59 -10.80 -6.30
C ASP A 52 5.86 -11.72 -5.09
N ASP A 53 7.13 -11.90 -4.73
CA ASP A 53 7.54 -12.59 -3.51
C ASP A 53 7.11 -11.83 -2.25
N SER A 54 7.20 -10.50 -2.28
CA SER A 54 6.79 -9.65 -1.15
C SER A 54 5.29 -9.69 -0.90
N VAL A 55 4.45 -9.72 -1.94
CA VAL A 55 2.99 -9.91 -1.79
C VAL A 55 2.72 -11.26 -1.14
N ARG A 56 3.28 -12.34 -1.67
CA ARG A 56 3.10 -13.69 -1.10
C ARG A 56 3.52 -13.73 0.37
N TYR A 57 4.64 -13.09 0.70
CA TYR A 57 5.12 -13.00 2.08
C TYR A 57 4.14 -12.25 3.00
N ILE A 58 3.63 -11.09 2.56
CA ILE A 58 2.63 -10.32 3.32
C ILE A 58 1.37 -11.16 3.56
N ILE A 59 0.87 -11.82 2.52
CA ILE A 59 -0.34 -12.65 2.59
C ILE A 59 -0.14 -13.87 3.51
N SER A 60 1.03 -14.52 3.44
CA SER A 60 1.39 -15.60 4.36
C SER A 60 1.41 -15.10 5.81
N ALA A 61 2.05 -13.97 6.08
CA ALA A 61 2.12 -13.39 7.42
C ALA A 61 0.72 -13.04 7.97
N LEU A 62 -0.18 -12.55 7.11
CA LEU A 62 -1.57 -12.28 7.48
C LEU A 62 -2.35 -13.58 7.76
N ASN A 63 -2.26 -14.58 6.88
CA ASN A 63 -2.95 -15.86 7.05
C ASN A 63 -2.55 -16.59 8.34
N GLU A 64 -1.27 -16.56 8.70
CA GLU A 64 -0.80 -17.14 9.97
C GLU A 64 -1.35 -16.43 11.20
N ALA A 65 -1.68 -15.13 11.06
CA ALA A 65 -2.24 -14.31 12.12
C ALA A 65 -3.78 -14.23 12.12
N THR A 66 -4.48 -14.82 11.13
CA THR A 66 -5.94 -14.79 11.02
C THR A 66 -6.70 -15.10 12.32
N PRO A 67 -6.26 -16.05 13.18
CA PRO A 67 -6.93 -16.30 14.47
C PRO A 67 -6.85 -15.15 15.48
N LEU A 68 -6.06 -14.12 15.21
CA LEU A 68 -5.78 -13.00 16.12
C LEU A 68 -6.55 -11.72 15.76
N PHE A 69 -7.17 -11.64 14.57
CA PHE A 69 -7.77 -10.42 14.06
C PHE A 69 -9.14 -10.60 13.40
N LYS A 70 -9.93 -9.53 13.44
CA LYS A 70 -11.27 -9.45 12.84
C LYS A 70 -11.27 -8.78 11.49
N THR A 71 -10.50 -7.71 11.36
CA THR A 71 -10.56 -6.79 10.23
C THR A 71 -9.15 -6.36 9.85
N ILE A 72 -8.90 -6.28 8.56
CA ILE A 72 -7.63 -5.84 7.99
C ILE A 72 -7.90 -4.72 7.00
N CYS A 73 -7.11 -3.65 7.09
CA CYS A 73 -7.23 -2.46 6.26
C CYS A 73 -5.86 -2.24 5.60
N VAL A 74 -5.79 -2.28 4.27
CA VAL A 74 -4.50 -2.25 3.55
C VAL A 74 -4.37 -1.01 2.66
N GLU A 75 -3.15 -0.49 2.58
CA GLU A 75 -2.77 0.66 1.78
C GLU A 75 -1.37 0.44 1.18
N ALA A 76 -1.12 0.81 -0.08
CA ALA A 76 0.17 0.62 -0.73
C ALA A 76 0.61 1.84 -1.55
N TRP A 77 1.87 2.27 -1.44
CA TRP A 77 2.39 3.38 -2.23
C TRP A 77 3.86 3.22 -2.56
N ALA A 78 4.32 3.93 -3.60
CA ALA A 78 5.73 4.00 -3.96
C ALA A 78 6.14 5.45 -4.23
N ILE A 79 7.37 5.80 -3.84
CA ILE A 79 7.98 7.06 -4.25
C ILE A 79 8.73 6.76 -5.55
N LEU A 80 8.29 7.39 -6.64
CA LEU A 80 8.88 7.19 -7.96
C LEU A 80 9.93 8.27 -8.22
N PRO A 81 11.12 7.90 -8.71
CA PRO A 81 12.06 8.88 -9.23
C PRO A 81 11.48 9.43 -10.54
N VAL A 82 11.29 10.74 -10.62
CA VAL A 82 10.77 11.38 -11.83
C VAL A 82 11.84 12.26 -12.42
N GLN A 83 12.21 11.95 -13.65
CA GLN A 83 12.77 12.92 -14.57
C GLN A 83 11.63 13.25 -15.55
N ASN A 84 11.29 14.53 -15.66
CA ASN A 84 10.44 15.09 -16.74
C ASN A 84 8.92 14.89 -16.71
N MET A 85 8.29 14.41 -15.63
CA MET A 85 6.81 14.40 -15.56
C MET A 85 6.28 15.79 -15.16
N VAL A 86 5.49 16.42 -16.04
CA VAL A 86 4.81 17.70 -15.76
C VAL A 86 3.72 17.44 -14.72
N ALA A 87 4.01 17.76 -13.46
CA ALA A 87 3.11 17.56 -12.34
C ALA A 87 1.96 18.59 -12.35
N ARG A 88 0.95 18.39 -13.22
CA ARG A 88 -0.43 18.72 -12.85
C ARG A 88 -0.97 17.50 -12.12
N THR A 89 -1.55 17.65 -10.92
CA THR A 89 -2.08 16.56 -10.09
C THR A 89 -2.99 15.64 -10.92
N PRO A 90 -2.47 14.53 -11.47
CA PRO A 90 -3.27 13.62 -12.26
C PRO A 90 -3.77 12.55 -11.29
N VAL A 91 -5.07 12.57 -11.02
CA VAL A 91 -5.74 11.38 -10.54
C VAL A 91 -5.86 10.48 -11.77
N ILE A 92 -4.99 9.48 -11.88
CA ILE A 92 -5.13 8.47 -12.94
C ILE A 92 -6.06 7.40 -12.38
N GLU A 93 -7.29 7.40 -12.87
CA GLU A 93 -8.28 6.36 -12.62
C GLU A 93 -7.90 5.10 -13.40
N VAL A 94 -7.70 3.99 -12.69
CA VAL A 94 -7.29 2.71 -13.29
C VAL A 94 -8.16 1.59 -12.70
N GLY A 95 -9.32 1.38 -13.34
CA GLY A 95 -10.31 0.40 -12.89
C GLY A 95 -10.78 0.70 -11.45
N ASP A 96 -10.68 -0.29 -10.56
CA ASP A 96 -11.09 -0.21 -9.14
C ASP A 96 -10.04 0.45 -8.22
N GLY A 97 -9.26 1.40 -8.72
CA GLY A 97 -8.25 2.09 -7.93
C GLY A 97 -7.76 3.37 -8.57
N LEU A 98 -7.16 4.23 -7.75
CA LEU A 98 -6.65 5.53 -8.18
C LEU A 98 -5.16 5.60 -7.87
N ILE A 99 -4.38 6.02 -8.87
CA ILE A 99 -3.00 6.44 -8.65
C ILE A 99 -3.05 7.94 -8.44
N TYR A 100 -2.79 8.33 -7.21
CA TYR A 100 -2.63 9.73 -6.86
C TYR A 100 -1.15 10.08 -6.98
N VAL A 101 -0.84 10.95 -7.94
CA VAL A 101 0.52 11.38 -8.23
C VAL A 101 0.69 12.81 -7.70
N VAL A 102 1.46 12.96 -6.62
CA VAL A 102 1.74 14.27 -6.00
C VAL A 102 3.20 14.61 -6.10
N ARG A 103 3.47 15.86 -6.47
CA ARG A 103 4.80 16.44 -6.34
C ARG A 103 5.07 16.82 -4.88
N ARG A 104 6.05 16.18 -4.26
CA ARG A 104 6.64 16.60 -2.97
C ARG A 104 8.05 17.13 -3.23
N GLY A 105 8.14 18.44 -3.44
CA GLY A 105 9.41 19.09 -3.82
C GLY A 105 9.89 18.63 -5.21
N SER A 106 11.08 18.01 -5.27
CA SER A 106 11.64 17.43 -6.50
C SER A 106 11.26 15.96 -6.74
N ARG A 107 10.48 15.35 -5.85
CA ARG A 107 10.07 13.94 -5.94
C ARG A 107 8.59 13.82 -6.26
N ILE A 108 8.22 12.71 -6.87
CA ILE A 108 6.82 12.35 -7.10
C ILE A 108 6.47 11.13 -6.26
N LEU A 109 5.42 11.28 -5.46
CA LEU A 109 4.80 10.17 -4.74
C LEU A 109 3.67 9.63 -5.61
N ALA A 110 3.75 8.36 -6.00
CA ALA A 110 2.65 7.63 -6.61
C ALA A 110 2.01 6.77 -5.52
N LYS A 111 0.87 7.22 -5.02
CA LYS A 111 0.09 6.49 -4.01
C LYS A 111 -1.00 5.71 -4.72
N VAL A 112 -1.02 4.39 -4.53
CA VAL A 112 -2.10 3.55 -5.03
C VAL A 112 -3.10 3.33 -3.91
N VAL A 113 -4.33 3.72 -4.18
CA VAL A 113 -5.35 3.75 -3.16
C VAL A 113 -6.38 2.66 -3.38
N TRP A 114 -6.79 2.04 -2.28
CA TRP A 114 -7.82 1.02 -2.26
C TRP A 114 -9.17 1.67 -1.95
N GLY A 115 -10.11 1.57 -2.89
CA GLY A 115 -11.46 2.12 -2.76
C GLY A 115 -11.77 3.20 -3.79
N ARG A 116 -13.07 3.52 -3.92
CA ARG A 116 -13.53 4.64 -4.74
C ARG A 116 -13.21 5.93 -4.01
N ILE A 117 -12.31 6.73 -4.55
CA ILE A 117 -12.13 8.12 -4.11
C ILE A 117 -12.87 8.98 -5.11
N ASN A 118 -13.56 10.01 -4.63
CA ASN A 118 -14.00 11.08 -5.49
C ASN A 118 -12.76 11.71 -6.19
N PRO A 119 -12.65 11.67 -7.53
CA PRO A 119 -11.54 12.27 -8.28
C PRO A 119 -11.37 13.78 -8.03
N ALA A 120 -12.44 14.44 -7.57
CA ALA A 120 -12.41 15.85 -7.16
C ALA A 120 -11.74 16.09 -5.79
N THR A 121 -11.22 15.05 -5.12
CA THR A 121 -10.52 15.17 -3.83
C THR A 121 -9.06 15.56 -4.07
N TRP A 122 -8.74 16.85 -3.93
CA TRP A 122 -7.41 17.41 -4.19
C TRP A 122 -6.35 16.99 -3.17
N MET A 123 -6.76 16.65 -1.95
CA MET A 123 -5.91 16.16 -0.87
C MET A 123 -6.58 14.97 -0.22
N LEU A 124 -5.94 13.82 -0.33
CA LEU A 124 -6.42 12.60 0.29
C LEU A 124 -6.09 12.62 1.78
N PRO A 125 -7.09 12.56 2.70
CA PRO A 125 -6.81 12.36 4.10
C PRO A 125 -5.98 11.09 4.24
N GLY A 126 -4.90 11.12 5.03
CA GLY A 126 -3.96 10.00 5.17
C GLY A 126 -4.60 8.68 5.58
N SER A 127 -5.86 8.70 6.04
CA SER A 127 -6.66 7.56 6.51
C SER A 127 -7.90 7.22 5.67
N ALA A 128 -8.34 8.06 4.72
CA ALA A 128 -9.68 7.94 4.07
C ALA A 128 -9.79 6.83 3.01
N LEU A 129 -8.80 5.94 2.94
CA LEU A 129 -8.40 5.27 1.70
C LEU A 129 -8.14 3.78 1.86
N ARG A 130 -8.75 3.20 2.89
CA ARG A 130 -8.51 1.81 3.27
C ARG A 130 -9.79 1.04 3.05
N ASN A 131 -9.79 0.18 2.05
CA ASN A 131 -10.75 -0.90 2.04
C ASN A 131 -10.38 -1.87 3.15
N CYS A 132 -11.24 -1.92 4.15
CA CYS A 132 -11.14 -2.88 5.22
C CYS A 132 -11.89 -4.14 4.82
N LEU A 133 -11.23 -5.29 4.94
CA LEU A 133 -11.83 -6.59 4.71
C LEU A 133 -11.96 -7.35 6.03
N PRO A 134 -12.97 -8.21 6.17
CA PRO A 134 -12.98 -9.21 7.22
C PRO A 134 -11.71 -10.06 7.15
N GLY A 135 -11.22 -10.54 8.29
CA GLY A 135 -10.02 -11.38 8.36
C GLY A 135 -10.17 -12.74 7.67
N THR A 136 -11.40 -13.17 7.44
CA THR A 136 -11.73 -14.35 6.62
C THR A 136 -11.50 -14.13 5.11
N GLU A 137 -11.29 -12.88 4.68
CA GLU A 137 -11.15 -12.50 3.27
C GLU A 137 -9.72 -12.11 2.88
N VAL A 138 -8.70 -12.54 3.64
CA VAL A 138 -7.28 -12.28 3.33
C VAL A 138 -6.92 -12.69 1.88
N TYR A 139 -7.52 -13.76 1.35
CA TYR A 139 -7.28 -14.21 -0.03
C TYR A 139 -7.61 -13.14 -1.10
N ARG A 140 -8.58 -12.25 -0.82
CA ARG A 140 -8.94 -11.16 -1.75
C ARG A 140 -7.85 -10.09 -1.80
N LEU A 141 -7.09 -9.93 -0.71
CA LEU A 141 -5.98 -8.97 -0.66
C LEU A 141 -4.87 -9.32 -1.65
N GLU A 142 -4.61 -10.61 -1.88
CA GLU A 142 -3.53 -11.05 -2.76
C GLU A 142 -3.76 -10.56 -4.20
N THR A 143 -4.99 -10.77 -4.70
CA THR A 143 -5.39 -10.34 -6.05
C THR A 143 -5.32 -8.82 -6.18
N GLU A 144 -5.83 -8.09 -5.18
CA GLU A 144 -5.82 -6.63 -5.20
C GLU A 144 -4.41 -6.05 -5.10
N LEU A 145 -3.58 -6.51 -4.15
CA LEU A 145 -2.18 -6.08 -4.02
C LEU A 145 -1.40 -6.36 -5.31
N SER A 146 -1.54 -7.56 -5.88
CA SER A 146 -0.83 -7.95 -7.11
C SER A 146 -1.20 -7.06 -8.30
N ARG A 147 -2.50 -6.78 -8.50
CA ARG A 147 -2.98 -5.86 -9.54
C ARG A 147 -2.43 -4.45 -9.33
N LYS A 148 -2.46 -3.95 -8.10
CA LYS A 148 -1.98 -2.59 -7.77
C LYS A 148 -0.46 -2.45 -7.94
N ILE A 149 0.31 -3.48 -7.59
CA ILE A 149 1.76 -3.45 -7.79
C ILE A 149 2.12 -3.57 -9.27
N SER A 150 1.37 -4.35 -10.06
CA SER A 150 1.52 -4.38 -11.51
C SER A 150 1.30 -3.00 -12.13
N LEU A 151 0.35 -2.24 -11.61
CA LEU A 151 0.11 -0.87 -12.01
C LEU A 151 1.26 0.09 -11.61
N LEU A 152 1.84 -0.08 -10.41
CA LEU A 152 3.05 0.64 -10.01
C LEU A 152 4.24 0.32 -10.92
N LYS A 153 4.39 -0.95 -11.34
CA LYS A 153 5.39 -1.38 -12.33
C LYS A 153 5.17 -0.66 -13.67
N TYR A 154 3.94 -0.61 -14.18
CA TYR A 154 3.59 0.10 -15.41
C TYR A 154 3.94 1.59 -15.34
N VAL A 155 3.46 2.31 -14.31
CA VAL A 155 3.76 3.75 -14.17
C VAL A 155 5.25 4.00 -13.98
N SER A 156 5.94 3.17 -13.18
CA SER A 156 7.38 3.28 -13.01
C SER A 156 8.15 3.08 -14.32
N ALA A 157 7.64 2.27 -15.26
CA ALA A 157 8.23 2.10 -16.58
C ALA A 157 7.97 3.33 -17.47
N SER A 158 6.72 3.81 -17.53
CA SER A 158 6.33 4.98 -18.34
C SER A 158 7.06 6.27 -17.92
N VAL A 159 7.36 6.42 -16.63
CA VAL A 159 8.17 7.55 -16.12
C VAL A 159 9.63 7.47 -16.57
N LYS A 160 10.20 6.27 -16.74
CA LYS A 160 11.58 6.09 -17.22
C LYS A 160 11.71 6.36 -18.72
N THR A 161 10.65 6.18 -19.49
CA THR A 161 10.68 6.21 -20.95
C THR A 161 10.26 7.53 -21.56
N SER A 162 9.80 8.53 -20.81
CA SER A 162 9.43 9.83 -21.37
C SER A 162 10.70 10.64 -21.69
N PRO A 163 11.07 10.84 -22.97
CA PRO A 163 12.06 11.84 -23.31
C PRO A 163 11.47 13.19 -22.91
N GLY A 164 12.27 14.05 -22.26
CA GLY A 164 11.87 15.44 -22.14
C GLY A 164 11.76 16.01 -23.55
N ASN A 165 10.54 16.25 -24.02
CA ASN A 165 10.36 17.12 -25.17
C ASN A 165 10.75 18.52 -24.69
N GLY A 166 11.90 18.98 -25.19
CA GLY A 166 12.37 20.35 -25.05
C GLY A 166 11.49 21.35 -25.75
#